data_AF-A0A565CMR2-F1
#
_entry.id   AF-A0A565CMR2-F1
#
_cell.length_a   1.000
_cell.length_b   1.000
_cell.length_c   1.000
_cell.angle_alpha   90.00
_cell.angle_beta   90.00
_cell.angle_gamma   90.00
#
_symmetry.space_group_name_H-M   'P 1'
#
loop_
_entity.id
_entity.type
_entity.pdbx_description
1 polymer ?
#
loop_
_entity_poly.entity_id
_entity_poly.type
_entity_poly.pdbx_seq_one_letter_code
_entity_poly.pdbx_strand_id
1 'polypeptide(L)'
;MYPYSASMGNRWESVNFEQPSSFDTTAMNDELKRSVKGDLRFIKRKDFYKRIGKAWKRGYLLYGPPGTGKSSLVAAMANYLKFDIYDLQLASVHGDSFLRKMLLKVKSKSILVVEDIDCSLDLPTRLHPAMTTPGAPKVWS
;
A
#
# COMPACT_ATOMS: atom_id res chain seq x y z
N MET A 1 5.26 -40.68 -21.09
CA MET A 1 5.13 -39.25 -21.48
C MET A 1 4.01 -38.65 -20.64
N TYR A 2 4.33 -38.02 -19.52
CA TYR A 2 3.32 -37.42 -18.63
C TYR A 2 3.04 -35.98 -19.08
N PRO A 3 1.77 -35.56 -19.24
CA PRO A 3 1.46 -34.18 -19.57
C PRO A 3 1.61 -33.33 -18.30
N TYR A 4 2.65 -32.51 -18.26
CA TYR A 4 2.76 -31.40 -17.33
C TYR A 4 1.65 -30.39 -17.69
N SER A 5 0.49 -30.52 -17.07
CA SER A 5 -0.53 -29.46 -17.07
C SER A 5 0.01 -28.31 -16.23
N ALA A 6 0.68 -27.36 -16.89
CA ALA A 6 1.07 -26.08 -16.33
C ALA A 6 -0.19 -25.24 -16.04
N SER A 7 -0.88 -25.61 -14.95
CA SER A 7 -1.88 -24.76 -14.29
C SER A 7 -1.30 -24.02 -13.08
N MET A 8 0.01 -24.14 -12.86
CA MET A 8 0.71 -23.61 -11.69
C MET A 8 1.21 -22.18 -11.97
N GLY A 9 0.84 -21.23 -11.10
CA GLY A 9 1.39 -19.86 -11.11
C GLY A 9 0.40 -18.71 -11.37
N ASN A 10 -0.92 -18.96 -11.38
CA ASN A 10 -1.91 -17.95 -11.80
C ASN A 10 -2.99 -17.63 -10.75
N ARG A 11 -2.91 -18.15 -9.53
CA ARG A 11 -3.90 -17.92 -8.46
C ARG A 11 -3.22 -17.30 -7.24
N TRP A 12 -3.94 -16.42 -6.56
CA TRP A 12 -3.59 -16.01 -5.20
C TRP A 12 -3.46 -17.28 -4.37
N GLU A 13 -2.26 -17.53 -3.84
CA GLU A 13 -2.04 -18.59 -2.87
C GLU A 13 -2.46 -18.06 -1.50
N SER A 14 -3.39 -18.76 -0.87
CA SER A 14 -3.86 -18.38 0.45
C SER A 14 -3.03 -19.10 1.49
N VAL A 15 -2.33 -18.33 2.31
CA VAL A 15 -1.78 -18.79 3.58
C VAL A 15 -2.67 -18.26 4.70
N ASN A 16 -2.85 -19.05 5.76
CA ASN A 16 -3.52 -18.52 6.95
C ASN A 16 -2.64 -17.41 7.54
N PHE A 17 -3.17 -16.20 7.50
CA PHE A 17 -2.49 -15.03 8.05
C PHE A 17 -2.71 -14.97 9.57
N GLU A 18 -1.85 -15.66 10.32
CA GLU A 18 -1.86 -15.64 11.78
C GLU A 18 -0.88 -14.60 12.33
N GLN A 19 -1.08 -13.33 11.97
CA GLN A 19 -0.34 -12.24 12.61
C GLN A 19 -1.15 -11.75 13.82
N PRO A 20 -0.64 -11.90 15.06
CA PRO A 20 -1.33 -11.47 16.29
C PRO A 20 -1.36 -9.94 16.47
N SER A 21 -0.93 -9.18 15.46
CA SER A 21 -0.83 -7.73 15.56
C SER A 21 -2.22 -7.10 15.70
N SER A 22 -2.36 -6.23 16.70
CA SER A 22 -3.54 -5.41 16.94
C SER A 22 -3.08 -3.96 17.05
N PHE A 23 -4.03 -3.03 16.98
CA PHE A 23 -3.70 -1.63 17.22
C PHE A 23 -3.15 -1.39 18.63
N ASP A 24 -3.41 -2.28 19.58
CA ASP A 24 -2.97 -2.15 20.96
C ASP A 24 -1.51 -2.64 21.11
N THR A 25 -1.09 -3.62 20.31
CA THR A 25 0.30 -4.12 20.27
C THR A 25 1.20 -3.38 19.28
N THR A 26 0.62 -2.59 18.37
CA THR A 26 1.41 -1.83 17.39
C THR A 26 2.05 -0.59 18.02
N ALA A 27 3.37 -0.50 17.92
CA ALA A 27 4.16 0.65 18.37
C ALA A 27 3.96 1.85 17.43
N MET A 28 3.04 2.75 17.79
CA MET A 28 2.77 4.00 17.08
C MET A 28 2.26 5.07 18.06
N ASN A 29 2.36 6.34 17.68
CA ASN A 29 1.76 7.43 18.43
C ASN A 29 0.23 7.25 18.54
N ASP A 30 -0.32 7.44 19.74
CA ASP A 30 -1.75 7.25 20.01
C ASP A 30 -2.68 8.19 19.21
N GLU A 31 -2.22 9.40 18.86
CA GLU A 31 -2.96 10.30 17.98
C GLU A 31 -3.10 9.72 16.57
N LEU A 32 -2.00 9.22 16.02
CA LEU A 32 -2.01 8.55 14.72
C LEU A 32 -2.89 7.30 14.75
N LYS A 33 -2.78 6.51 15.82
CA LYS A 33 -3.62 5.33 16.07
C LYS A 33 -5.11 5.67 16.07
N ARG A 34 -5.49 6.73 16.78
CA ARG A 34 -6.87 7.23 16.85
C ARG A 34 -7.35 7.74 15.48
N SER A 35 -6.50 8.46 14.76
CA SER A 35 -6.79 8.96 13.42
C SER A 35 -7.08 7.83 12.44
N VAL A 36 -6.20 6.82 12.38
CA VAL A 36 -6.37 5.64 11.51
C VAL A 36 -7.63 4.84 11.90
N LYS A 37 -7.84 4.53 13.19
CA LYS A 37 -9.07 3.86 13.66
C LYS A 37 -10.33 4.65 13.32
N GLY A 38 -10.28 5.99 13.40
CA GLY A 38 -11.37 6.87 13.03
C GLY A 38 -11.71 6.79 11.55
N ASP A 39 -10.68 6.83 10.69
CA ASP A 39 -10.82 6.75 9.24
C ASP A 39 -11.34 5.38 8.78
N LEU A 40 -10.93 4.31 9.44
CA LEU A 40 -11.42 2.94 9.19
C LEU A 40 -12.94 2.79 9.35
N ARG A 41 -13.63 3.75 9.98
CA ARG A 41 -15.10 3.80 10.01
C ARG A 41 -15.73 4.04 8.64
N PHE A 42 -14.95 4.34 7.59
CA PHE A 42 -15.42 4.41 6.20
C PHE A 42 -16.19 3.13 5.78
N ILE A 43 -15.93 2.00 6.43
CA ILE A 43 -16.64 0.75 6.15
C ILE A 43 -18.17 0.88 6.33
N LYS A 44 -18.62 1.73 7.26
CA LYS A 44 -20.05 1.96 7.53
C LYS A 44 -20.71 2.85 6.49
N ARG A 45 -19.92 3.48 5.61
CA ARG A 45 -20.40 4.43 4.60
C ARG A 45 -20.61 3.79 3.22
N LYS A 46 -20.62 2.45 3.11
CA LYS A 46 -20.78 1.72 1.84
C LYS A 46 -21.98 2.22 1.01
N ASP A 47 -23.14 2.37 1.64
CA ASP A 47 -24.36 2.81 0.95
C ASP A 47 -24.30 4.26 0.49
N PHE A 48 -23.59 5.12 1.24
CA PHE A 48 -23.33 6.49 0.82
C PHE A 48 -22.53 6.53 -0.48
N TYR A 49 -21.43 5.75 -0.57
CA TYR A 49 -20.62 5.66 -1.79
C TYR A 49 -21.42 5.09 -2.97
N LYS A 50 -22.25 4.07 -2.71
CA LYS A 50 -23.14 3.50 -3.72
C LYS A 50 -24.14 4.54 -4.26
N ARG A 51 -24.74 5.34 -3.38
CA ARG A 51 -25.73 6.37 -3.76
C ARG A 51 -25.14 7.47 -4.64
N ILE A 52 -23.89 7.87 -4.39
CA ILE A 52 -23.21 8.90 -5.19
C ILE A 52 -22.43 8.33 -6.38
N GLY A 53 -22.57 7.02 -6.66
CA GLY A 53 -21.90 6.36 -7.79
C GLY A 53 -20.37 6.29 -7.69
N LYS A 54 -19.79 6.47 -6.50
CA LYS A 54 -18.33 6.42 -6.31
C LYS A 54 -17.86 5.05 -5.86
N ALA A 55 -16.67 4.67 -6.30
CA ALA A 55 -16.02 3.45 -5.84
C ALA A 55 -15.80 3.49 -4.32
N TRP A 56 -16.31 2.49 -3.61
CA TRP A 56 -16.10 2.34 -2.17
C TRP A 56 -14.71 1.73 -1.93
N LYS A 57 -13.70 2.59 -1.92
CA LYS A 57 -12.29 2.24 -1.72
C LYS A 57 -11.65 3.29 -0.82
N ARG A 58 -10.64 2.88 -0.05
CA ARG A 58 -9.80 3.77 0.76
C ARG A 58 -8.34 3.38 0.54
N GLY A 59 -7.49 4.37 0.27
CA GLY A 59 -6.06 4.18 0.04
C GLY A 59 -5.25 4.76 1.19
N TYR A 60 -4.20 4.06 1.58
CA TYR A 60 -3.23 4.47 2.59
C TYR A 60 -1.83 4.33 2.01
N LEU A 61 -0.96 5.29 2.30
CA LEU A 61 0.46 5.22 2.01
C LEU A 61 1.22 5.18 3.33
N LEU A 62 1.91 4.07 3.59
CA LEU A 62 2.73 3.90 4.78
C LEU A 62 4.19 4.03 4.37
N TYR A 63 4.88 5.06 4.87
CA TYR A 63 6.27 5.32 4.56
C TYR A 63 7.09 5.52 5.84
N GLY A 64 8.39 5.24 5.75
CA GLY A 64 9.33 5.39 6.85
C GLY A 64 10.38 4.29 6.86
N PRO A 65 11.40 4.39 7.74
CA PRO A 65 12.51 3.44 7.81
C PRO A 65 12.06 1.97 7.90
N PRO A 66 12.87 1.01 7.42
CA PRO A 66 12.59 -0.40 7.65
C PRO A 66 12.51 -0.70 9.16
N GLY A 67 11.67 -1.65 9.55
CA GLY A 67 11.50 -2.04 10.96
C GLY A 67 10.58 -1.14 11.80
N THR A 68 9.95 -0.11 11.24
CA THR A 68 9.01 0.77 11.99
C THR A 68 7.59 0.23 12.13
N GLY A 69 7.37 -1.07 11.84
CA GLY A 69 6.08 -1.72 12.06
C GLY A 69 4.98 -1.40 11.02
N LYS A 70 5.34 -0.95 9.81
CA LYS A 70 4.38 -0.69 8.72
C LYS A 70 3.51 -1.91 8.39
N SER A 71 4.14 -3.07 8.14
CA SER A 71 3.43 -4.32 7.85
C SER A 71 2.64 -4.83 9.06
N SER A 72 3.12 -4.58 10.29
CA SER A 72 2.37 -4.85 11.52
C SER A 72 1.11 -3.98 11.62
N LEU A 73 1.18 -2.70 11.22
CA LEU A 73 0.02 -1.83 11.16
C LEU A 73 -1.01 -2.34 10.15
N VAL A 74 -0.59 -2.81 8.98
CA VAL A 74 -1.48 -3.44 7.99
C VAL A 74 -2.19 -4.66 8.61
N ALA A 75 -1.45 -5.53 9.30
CA ALA A 75 -2.00 -6.68 10.00
C ALA A 75 -3.03 -6.26 11.06
N ALA A 76 -2.72 -5.24 11.86
CA ALA A 76 -3.64 -4.68 12.85
C ALA A 76 -4.93 -4.11 12.22
N MET A 77 -4.82 -3.45 11.06
CA MET A 77 -5.97 -2.95 10.31
C MET A 77 -6.84 -4.11 9.79
N ALA A 78 -6.23 -5.14 9.21
CA ALA A 78 -6.95 -6.32 8.73
C ALA A 78 -7.70 -7.03 9.86
N ASN A 79 -7.03 -7.24 11.00
CA ASN A 79 -7.61 -7.87 12.19
C ASN A 79 -8.75 -7.05 12.79
N TYR A 80 -8.63 -5.72 12.80
CA TYR A 80 -9.67 -4.81 13.26
C TYR A 80 -10.90 -4.84 12.35
N LEU A 81 -10.70 -4.90 11.03
CA LEU A 81 -11.78 -4.92 10.03
C LEU A 81 -12.35 -6.32 9.77
N LYS A 82 -11.65 -7.38 10.18
CA LYS A 82 -11.89 -8.78 9.76
C LYS A 82 -11.84 -8.93 8.24
N PHE A 83 -10.79 -8.37 7.63
CA PHE A 83 -10.57 -8.37 6.18
C PHE A 83 -9.45 -9.34 5.81
N ASP A 84 -9.55 -9.92 4.61
CA ASP A 84 -8.47 -10.72 4.02
C ASP A 84 -7.33 -9.81 3.54
N ILE A 85 -6.08 -10.27 3.65
CA ILE A 85 -4.92 -9.55 3.12
C ILE A 85 -4.47 -10.22 1.82
N TYR A 86 -4.25 -9.38 0.81
CA TYR A 86 -3.58 -9.75 -0.43
C TYR A 86 -2.25 -9.01 -0.46
N ASP A 87 -1.15 -9.75 -0.34
CA ASP A 87 0.20 -9.19 -0.41
C ASP A 87 0.73 -9.25 -1.86
N LEU A 88 1.04 -8.08 -2.41
CA LEU A 88 1.54 -7.93 -3.77
C LEU A 88 2.94 -7.31 -3.74
N GLN A 89 3.95 -8.13 -3.98
CA GLN A 89 5.31 -7.67 -4.18
C GLN A 89 5.47 -7.16 -5.62
N LEU A 90 5.53 -5.84 -5.80
CA LEU A 90 5.51 -5.25 -7.15
C LEU A 90 6.71 -5.70 -7.99
N ALA A 91 7.87 -5.93 -7.37
CA ALA A 91 9.09 -6.39 -8.02
C ALA A 91 8.96 -7.78 -8.69
N SER A 92 8.02 -8.63 -8.27
CA SER A 92 7.80 -9.97 -8.85
C SER A 92 6.72 -9.99 -9.93
N VAL A 93 6.08 -8.85 -10.22
CA VAL A 93 5.00 -8.73 -11.20
C VAL A 93 5.58 -8.39 -12.57
N HIS A 94 5.49 -9.34 -13.49
CA HIS A 94 5.94 -9.14 -14.88
C HIS A 94 4.78 -8.76 -15.80
N GLY A 95 4.67 -7.45 -16.08
CA GLY A 95 3.76 -6.90 -17.08
C GLY A 95 2.33 -6.56 -16.62
N ASP A 96 1.74 -5.55 -17.26
CA ASP A 96 0.45 -4.96 -16.88
C ASP A 96 -0.73 -5.93 -16.94
N SER A 97 -0.69 -6.89 -17.86
CA SER A 97 -1.75 -7.89 -18.01
C SER A 97 -1.83 -8.81 -16.80
N PHE A 98 -0.68 -9.18 -16.23
CA PHE A 98 -0.61 -10.00 -15.02
C PHE A 98 -1.08 -9.22 -13.79
N LEU A 99 -0.61 -7.97 -13.63
CA LEU A 99 -1.07 -7.06 -12.60
C LEU A 99 -2.59 -6.90 -12.63
N ARG A 100 -3.15 -6.58 -13.81
CA ARG A 100 -4.60 -6.44 -14.01
C ARG A 100 -5.35 -7.70 -13.60
N LYS A 101 -4.84 -8.87 -13.99
CA LYS A 101 -5.45 -10.17 -13.64
C LYS A 101 -5.45 -10.43 -12.13
N MET A 102 -4.37 -10.06 -11.42
CA MET A 102 -4.32 -10.16 -9.95
C MET A 102 -5.33 -9.21 -9.29
N LEU A 103 -5.36 -7.94 -9.73
CA LEU A 103 -6.28 -6.93 -9.21
C LEU A 103 -7.75 -7.31 -9.40
N LEU A 104 -8.11 -7.91 -10.54
CA LEU A 104 -9.48 -8.38 -10.81
C LEU A 104 -9.91 -9.55 -9.92
N LYS A 105 -8.97 -10.30 -9.33
CA LYS A 105 -9.26 -11.45 -8.45
C LYS A 105 -9.36 -11.09 -6.97
N VAL A 106 -9.04 -9.85 -6.60
CA VAL A 106 -9.16 -9.37 -5.22
C VAL A 106 -10.64 -9.31 -4.83
N LYS A 107 -11.01 -9.98 -3.73
CA LYS A 107 -12.41 -10.04 -3.26
C LYS A 107 -12.78 -8.78 -2.47
N SER A 108 -14.07 -8.53 -2.30
CA SER A 108 -14.56 -7.49 -1.37
C SER A 108 -14.18 -7.82 0.07
N LYS A 109 -14.10 -6.80 0.95
CA LYS A 109 -13.66 -6.94 2.35
C LYS A 109 -12.22 -7.45 2.47
N SER A 110 -11.33 -6.82 1.70
CA SER A 110 -9.92 -7.15 1.69
C SER A 110 -9.06 -5.90 1.72
N ILE A 111 -7.80 -6.08 2.13
CA ILE A 111 -6.73 -5.09 2.04
C ILE A 111 -5.73 -5.62 1.02
N LEU A 112 -5.48 -4.84 -0.03
CA LEU A 112 -4.39 -5.10 -0.96
C LEU A 112 -3.16 -4.30 -0.50
N VAL A 113 -2.08 -5.00 -0.21
CA VAL A 113 -0.79 -4.43 0.14
C VAL A 113 0.06 -4.44 -1.11
N VAL A 114 0.66 -3.30 -1.44
CA VAL A 114 1.63 -3.20 -2.53
C VAL A 114 2.94 -2.73 -1.89
N GLU A 115 3.89 -3.64 -1.78
CA GLU A 115 5.20 -3.38 -1.16
C GLU A 115 6.22 -2.91 -2.22
N ASP A 116 7.27 -2.22 -1.77
CA ASP A 116 8.43 -1.79 -2.56
C ASP A 116 8.12 -0.97 -3.82
N ILE A 117 7.13 -0.07 -3.73
CA ILE A 117 6.75 0.85 -4.82
C ILE A 117 7.90 1.78 -5.27
N ASP A 118 8.84 2.05 -4.37
CA ASP A 118 9.94 2.98 -4.60
C ASP A 118 11.10 2.32 -5.38
N CYS A 119 11.25 1.00 -5.26
CA CYS A 119 12.36 0.24 -5.88
C CYS A 119 12.22 0.11 -7.41
N SER A 120 11.03 0.35 -7.97
CA SER A 120 10.78 0.26 -9.42
C SER A 120 10.95 1.59 -10.16
N LEU A 121 11.15 2.70 -9.44
CA LEU A 121 11.27 4.00 -10.04
C LEU A 121 12.71 4.48 -9.88
N ASP A 122 13.48 4.48 -10.96
CA ASP A 122 14.57 5.43 -11.13
C ASP A 122 13.94 6.83 -11.18
N LEU A 123 13.54 7.36 -10.02
CA LEU A 123 13.13 8.75 -9.90
C LEU A 123 14.40 9.57 -10.11
N PRO A 124 14.56 10.31 -11.23
CA PRO A 124 15.59 11.32 -11.28
C PRO A 124 15.34 12.23 -10.10
N THR A 125 16.27 12.24 -9.16
CA THR A 125 16.19 13.11 -7.99
C THR A 125 15.99 14.51 -8.56
N ARG A 126 14.81 15.09 -8.37
CA ARG A 126 14.60 16.52 -8.66
C ARG A 126 15.30 17.34 -7.57
N LEU A 127 16.60 17.07 -7.36
CA LEU A 127 17.53 18.07 -6.90
C LEU A 127 17.70 19.00 -8.10
N HIS A 128 16.85 20.02 -8.19
CA HIS A 128 17.33 21.25 -8.79
C HIS A 128 18.58 21.63 -7.98
N PRO A 129 19.77 21.72 -8.60
CA PRO A 129 20.81 22.53 -8.00
C PRO A 129 20.20 23.92 -7.91
N ALA A 130 20.12 24.48 -6.70
CA ALA A 130 19.92 25.92 -6.58
C ALA A 130 21.00 26.55 -7.46
N MET A 131 20.59 27.19 -8.56
CA MET A 131 21.49 27.89 -9.44
C MET A 131 22.15 28.98 -8.59
N THR A 132 23.37 28.72 -8.14
CA THR A 132 24.25 29.74 -7.61
C THR A 132 24.63 30.63 -8.78
N THR A 133 23.94 31.75 -8.92
CA THR A 133 24.34 32.82 -9.83
C THR A 133 25.77 33.25 -9.47
N PRO A 134 26.74 33.22 -10.41
CA PRO A 134 28.08 33.74 -10.15
C PRO A 134 28.06 35.26 -10.18
N GLY A 135 28.56 35.88 -9.11
CA GLY A 135 29.22 37.18 -9.15
C GLY A 135 28.47 38.37 -9.75
N ALA A 136 27.71 39.09 -8.91
CA ALA A 136 27.50 40.52 -9.09
C ALA A 136 28.08 41.25 -7.87
N PRO A 137 29.26 41.91 -7.98
CA PRO A 137 29.69 42.86 -6.97
C PRO A 137 28.91 44.17 -7.13
N LYS A 138 28.56 44.74 -5.98
CA LYS A 138 27.83 45.99 -5.80
C LYS A 138 28.50 47.16 -6.54
N VAL A 139 27.63 47.97 -7.13
CA VAL A 139 27.86 49.31 -7.71
C VAL A 139 28.65 50.22 -6.77
N TRP A 140 29.67 50.91 -7.30
CA TRP A 140 30.08 52.27 -6.92
C TRP A 140 30.73 52.99 -8.11
N SER A 141 30.31 54.26 -8.27
CA SER A 141 30.67 55.32 -9.26
C SER A 141 30.03 55.23 -10.64
#